data_AF-A0A6P0SWI4-F1
#
_entry.id   AF-A0A6P0SWI4-F1
#
_cell.length_a   1.000
_cell.length_b   1.000
_cell.length_c   1.000
_cell.angle_alpha   90.00
_cell.angle_beta   90.00
_cell.angle_gamma   90.00
#
_symmetry.space_group_name_H-M   'P 1'
#
loop_
_entity.id
_entity.type
_entity.pdbx_description
1 polymer ?
#
loop_
_entity_poly.entity_id
_entity_poly.type
_entity_poly.pdbx_seq_one_letter_code
_entity_poly.pdbx_strand_id
1 'polypeptide(L)'
;RHWCHDFCQRTKPHLLNQTDNNLGATTRITYGTSTKYYLEDKQNGQPWITNLPFPVQVIEKVESWDAISQTKLVSSYSYHHGYYDGVEREFFGFGMIERLDAETLSRDAQPYDVPPVLSKTWYHTGAWQGEESLSKQYEPEYFPGDPEAHQFPDSVFDDNGQEPDSETWREAHRALKGMVLREELYGKDDSDQQANPYSVTQSNYRVKLIQPKGENKYGIYFVHPQESLTYDYERNPADPRIGHQFVLEVDQYGNVLGACAVAYGRRPGEDRLPEQLSLKITYSADSFINQTQDFYLLGVPQDNRSYEIKNLSLPSGQQYFAFADVKDHLEGVTDSAETPLLDWQRHYYWNPEGSEEYQELGQVSAQALPYRSEIAEFSPEQVEAAFEGALTKDKLDELLENKGSYVLANNYWWNPGSTQAYNAADQFYLPQATTDPFGNATRYEYDGYNLLAVKVTDALNNETLVQAIDYQTLQPLKMRDINHNISEVRFDPLGMV
;
A
#
# COMPACT_ATOMS: atom_id res chain seq x y z
N ARG A 1 -25.72 54.26 -9.26
CA ARG A 1 -26.32 53.05 -8.64
C ARG A 1 -25.83 51.87 -9.46
N HIS A 2 -25.21 50.88 -8.83
CA HIS A 2 -24.80 49.63 -9.48
C HIS A 2 -25.85 48.56 -9.18
N TRP A 3 -26.19 47.75 -10.18
CA TRP A 3 -27.17 46.66 -10.08
C TRP A 3 -26.48 45.35 -10.49
N CYS A 4 -26.80 44.25 -9.81
CA CYS A 4 -26.31 42.91 -10.13
C CYS A 4 -27.51 41.95 -10.12
N HIS A 5 -27.57 41.03 -11.10
CA HIS A 5 -28.57 39.97 -11.19
C HIS A 5 -27.89 38.65 -11.54
N ASP A 6 -28.11 37.62 -10.73
CA ASP A 6 -27.55 36.28 -10.91
C ASP A 6 -28.63 35.34 -11.46
N PHE A 7 -28.46 34.91 -12.72
CA PHE A 7 -29.39 34.06 -13.44
C PHE A 7 -29.44 32.62 -12.92
N CYS A 8 -28.39 32.15 -12.24
CA CYS A 8 -28.21 30.74 -11.87
C CYS A 8 -28.30 30.51 -10.36
N GLN A 9 -28.70 31.54 -9.59
CA GLN A 9 -28.84 31.46 -8.13
C GLN A 9 -27.61 30.84 -7.45
N ARG A 10 -26.40 31.21 -7.91
CA ARG A 10 -25.10 30.73 -7.42
C ARG A 10 -24.85 29.22 -7.57
N THR A 11 -25.61 28.54 -8.43
CA THR A 11 -25.40 27.11 -8.73
C THR A 11 -24.90 26.92 -10.15
N LYS A 12 -23.94 26.02 -10.35
CA LYS A 12 -23.52 25.63 -11.69
C LYS A 12 -24.42 24.49 -12.20
N PRO A 13 -25.17 24.68 -13.31
CA PRO A 13 -26.05 23.65 -13.83
C PRO A 13 -25.26 22.49 -14.46
N HIS A 14 -25.95 21.37 -14.69
CA HIS A 14 -25.43 20.15 -15.35
C HIS A 14 -24.35 19.38 -14.59
N LEU A 15 -24.27 19.56 -13.26
CA LEU A 15 -23.45 18.72 -12.38
C LEU A 15 -24.32 17.65 -11.70
N LEU A 16 -23.77 16.45 -11.52
CA LEU A 16 -24.41 15.38 -10.75
C LEU A 16 -24.50 15.81 -9.28
N ASN A 17 -25.71 16.06 -8.77
CA ASN A 17 -25.89 16.55 -7.40
C ASN A 17 -26.62 15.56 -6.47
N GLN A 18 -27.13 14.45 -6.99
CA GLN A 18 -27.79 13.43 -6.19
C GLN A 18 -27.73 12.05 -6.85
N THR A 19 -27.55 11.01 -6.04
CA THR A 19 -27.79 9.60 -6.38
C THR A 19 -28.75 8.99 -5.37
N ASP A 20 -29.58 8.05 -5.82
CA ASP A 20 -30.54 7.32 -4.99
C ASP A 20 -30.58 5.87 -5.46
N ASN A 21 -30.27 4.93 -4.56
CA ASN A 21 -30.27 3.51 -4.88
C ASN A 21 -31.67 2.87 -4.83
N ASN A 22 -32.70 3.62 -4.47
CA ASN A 22 -34.09 3.18 -4.26
C ASN A 22 -34.24 2.07 -3.20
N LEU A 23 -33.21 1.86 -2.37
CA LEU A 23 -33.16 0.87 -1.29
C LEU A 23 -32.93 1.54 0.08
N GLY A 24 -33.03 2.87 0.15
CA GLY A 24 -32.92 3.64 1.38
C GLY A 24 -31.61 4.41 1.55
N ALA A 25 -30.69 4.38 0.59
CA ALA A 25 -29.50 5.24 0.60
C ALA A 25 -29.58 6.33 -0.48
N THR A 26 -29.42 7.57 -0.06
CA THR A 26 -29.36 8.75 -0.92
C THR A 26 -28.08 9.53 -0.65
N THR A 27 -27.32 9.86 -1.69
CA THR A 27 -26.14 10.74 -1.57
C THR A 27 -26.40 12.05 -2.28
N ARG A 28 -26.11 13.18 -1.63
CA ARG A 28 -26.19 14.53 -2.20
C ARG A 28 -24.81 15.16 -2.29
N ILE A 29 -24.56 15.84 -3.40
CA ILE A 29 -23.28 16.49 -3.69
C ILE A 29 -23.53 17.99 -3.88
N THR A 30 -22.88 18.80 -3.05
CA THR A 30 -22.87 20.26 -3.18
C THR A 30 -21.54 20.70 -3.75
N TYR A 31 -21.60 21.60 -4.74
CA TYR A 31 -20.41 22.15 -5.39
C TYR A 31 -20.16 23.58 -4.97
N GLY A 32 -18.88 23.93 -4.86
CA GLY A 32 -18.37 25.28 -4.69
C GLY A 32 -17.44 25.69 -5.83
N THR A 33 -16.84 26.87 -5.70
CA THR A 33 -15.82 27.37 -6.64
C THR A 33 -14.49 27.56 -5.93
N SER A 34 -13.37 27.24 -6.58
CA SER A 34 -12.03 27.45 -6.04
C SER A 34 -11.77 28.91 -5.65
N THR A 35 -12.43 29.87 -6.33
CA THR A 35 -12.35 31.30 -5.99
C THR A 35 -12.89 31.62 -4.61
N LYS A 36 -13.84 30.84 -4.09
CA LYS A 36 -14.38 30.99 -2.73
C LYS A 36 -13.24 30.84 -1.71
N TYR A 37 -12.56 29.71 -1.78
CA TYR A 37 -11.46 29.37 -0.87
C TYR A 37 -10.25 30.28 -1.07
N TYR A 38 -9.89 30.61 -2.31
CA TYR A 38 -8.84 31.60 -2.58
C TYR A 38 -9.10 32.96 -1.91
N LEU A 39 -10.34 33.45 -1.95
CA LEU A 39 -10.71 34.71 -1.32
C LEU A 39 -10.77 34.62 0.20
N GLU A 40 -11.19 33.48 0.74
CA GLU A 40 -11.23 33.20 2.17
C GLU A 40 -9.82 33.19 2.76
N ASP A 41 -8.89 32.42 2.17
CA ASP A 41 -7.51 32.34 2.64
C ASP A 41 -6.79 33.69 2.54
N LYS A 42 -7.05 34.44 1.46
CA LYS A 42 -6.53 35.81 1.31
C LYS A 42 -7.04 36.75 2.39
N GLN A 43 -8.29 36.60 2.83
CA GLN A 43 -8.84 37.39 3.94
C GLN A 43 -8.25 36.98 5.29
N ASN A 44 -7.97 35.69 5.46
CA ASN A 44 -7.35 35.12 6.66
C ASN A 44 -5.82 35.35 6.74
N GLY A 45 -5.24 36.03 5.74
CA GLY A 45 -3.80 36.33 5.72
C GLY A 45 -2.93 35.15 5.30
N GLN A 46 -3.51 34.12 4.68
CA GLN A 46 -2.84 32.92 4.15
C GLN A 46 -2.95 32.88 2.62
N PRO A 47 -2.37 33.85 1.88
CA PRO A 47 -2.51 33.87 0.42
C PRO A 47 -1.95 32.58 -0.19
N TRP A 48 -2.62 32.05 -1.21
CA TRP A 48 -2.14 30.86 -1.90
C TRP A 48 -0.75 31.07 -2.50
N ILE A 49 0.12 30.09 -2.27
CA ILE A 49 1.46 29.99 -2.86
C ILE A 49 1.39 30.03 -4.40
N THR A 50 0.46 29.28 -4.97
CA THR A 50 0.18 29.29 -6.41
C THR A 50 -1.24 29.81 -6.69
N ASN A 51 -1.47 30.30 -7.91
CA ASN A 51 -2.75 30.90 -8.28
C ASN A 51 -3.37 30.21 -9.49
N LEU A 52 -4.72 30.18 -9.51
CA LEU A 52 -5.49 29.70 -10.66
C LEU A 52 -5.93 30.87 -11.55
N PRO A 53 -5.70 30.81 -12.87
CA PRO A 53 -6.16 31.84 -13.80
C PRO A 53 -7.66 31.78 -14.10
N PHE A 54 -8.35 30.73 -13.66
CA PHE A 54 -9.79 30.54 -13.84
C PHE A 54 -10.42 29.81 -12.64
N PRO A 55 -11.72 30.01 -12.38
CA PRO A 55 -12.44 29.28 -11.34
C PRO A 55 -12.57 27.80 -11.70
N VAL A 56 -12.20 26.93 -10.75
CA VAL A 56 -12.41 25.48 -10.82
C VAL A 56 -13.63 25.14 -9.96
N GLN A 57 -14.47 24.23 -10.43
CA GLN A 57 -15.63 23.77 -9.67
C GLN A 57 -15.23 22.55 -8.87
N VAL A 58 -15.52 22.60 -7.58
CA VAL A 58 -15.03 21.61 -6.61
C VAL A 58 -16.19 21.10 -5.78
N ILE A 59 -16.06 19.88 -5.25
CA ILE A 59 -17.06 19.32 -4.33
C ILE A 59 -16.87 20.01 -2.99
N GLU A 60 -17.83 20.82 -2.57
CA GLU A 60 -17.77 21.47 -1.26
C GLU A 60 -18.27 20.54 -0.15
N LYS A 61 -19.25 19.68 -0.47
CA LYS A 61 -19.90 18.82 0.51
C LYS A 61 -20.51 17.59 -0.11
N VAL A 62 -20.37 16.45 0.56
CA VAL A 62 -21.09 15.20 0.27
C VAL A 62 -21.91 14.83 1.50
N GLU A 63 -23.19 14.54 1.29
CA GLU A 63 -24.12 14.12 2.35
C GLU A 63 -24.70 12.76 1.99
N SER A 64 -24.38 11.72 2.76
CA SER A 64 -24.94 10.39 2.62
C SER A 64 -26.02 10.19 3.67
N TRP A 65 -27.23 9.86 3.22
CA TRP A 65 -28.41 9.67 4.06
C TRP A 65 -28.84 8.21 4.00
N ASP A 66 -29.01 7.62 5.17
CA ASP A 66 -29.68 6.33 5.34
C ASP A 66 -31.11 6.60 5.85
N ALA A 67 -32.08 6.35 4.98
CA ALA A 67 -33.50 6.54 5.28
C ALA A 67 -34.06 5.50 6.29
N ILE A 68 -33.38 4.36 6.46
CA ILE A 68 -33.78 3.29 7.39
C ILE A 68 -33.35 3.67 8.81
N SER A 69 -32.06 3.92 9.00
CA SER A 69 -31.51 4.31 10.31
C SER A 69 -31.73 5.80 10.65
N GLN A 70 -32.14 6.61 9.67
CA GLN A 70 -32.28 8.06 9.79
C GLN A 70 -30.98 8.76 10.21
N THR A 71 -29.85 8.19 9.80
CA THR A 71 -28.52 8.72 10.03
C THR A 71 -28.04 9.50 8.82
N LYS A 72 -27.10 10.43 9.06
CA LYS A 72 -26.50 11.24 8.02
C LYS A 72 -25.01 11.34 8.24
N LEU A 73 -24.23 10.98 7.23
CA LEU A 73 -22.80 11.27 7.17
C LEU A 73 -22.55 12.49 6.27
N VAL A 74 -21.74 13.42 6.75
CA VAL A 74 -21.38 14.64 6.04
C VAL A 74 -19.87 14.75 5.90
N SER A 75 -19.38 14.80 4.67
CA SER A 75 -17.99 15.17 4.37
C SER A 75 -17.96 16.55 3.74
N SER A 76 -17.23 17.49 4.32
CA SER A 76 -17.04 18.84 3.77
C SER A 76 -15.59 19.05 3.39
N TYR A 77 -15.34 19.83 2.33
CA TYR A 77 -14.00 20.01 1.77
C TYR A 77 -13.63 21.48 1.67
N SER A 78 -12.38 21.79 2.01
CA SER A 78 -11.72 23.08 1.73
C SER A 78 -10.49 22.85 0.87
N TYR A 79 -10.23 23.77 -0.06
CA TYR A 79 -9.21 23.61 -1.09
C TYR A 79 -8.28 24.80 -1.12
N HIS A 80 -6.97 24.55 -1.17
CA HIS A 80 -5.95 25.58 -1.02
C HIS A 80 -4.83 25.39 -2.05
N HIS A 81 -4.07 26.45 -2.35
CA HIS A 81 -2.88 26.41 -3.22
C HIS A 81 -3.12 25.75 -4.60
N GLY A 82 -4.20 26.11 -5.28
CA GLY A 82 -4.51 25.59 -6.61
C GLY A 82 -3.49 26.03 -7.67
N TYR A 83 -2.96 25.05 -8.43
CA TYR A 83 -1.95 25.29 -9.46
C TYR A 83 -2.43 24.94 -10.87
N TYR A 84 -2.16 25.84 -11.80
CA TYR A 84 -2.34 25.63 -13.23
C TYR A 84 -1.01 25.89 -13.95
N ASP A 85 -0.52 24.90 -14.67
CA ASP A 85 0.66 25.08 -15.50
C ASP A 85 0.28 25.83 -16.78
N GLY A 86 0.80 27.05 -16.93
CA GLY A 86 0.58 27.89 -18.10
C GLY A 86 1.28 27.39 -19.37
N VAL A 87 2.35 26.59 -19.22
CA VAL A 87 3.12 26.05 -20.35
C VAL A 87 2.36 24.89 -20.99
N GLU A 88 2.03 23.85 -20.21
CA GLU A 88 1.24 22.71 -20.70
C GLU A 88 -0.26 22.97 -20.77
N ARG A 89 -0.72 24.09 -20.22
CA ARG A 89 -2.14 24.48 -20.14
C ARG A 89 -2.99 23.44 -19.41
N GLU A 90 -2.47 22.94 -18.30
CA GLU A 90 -3.04 21.82 -17.56
C GLU A 90 -3.21 22.19 -16.08
N PHE A 91 -4.36 21.84 -15.49
CA PHE A 91 -4.61 21.98 -14.05
C PHE A 91 -4.02 20.78 -13.31
N PHE A 92 -3.07 21.03 -12.40
CA PHE A 92 -2.36 19.96 -11.70
C PHE A 92 -2.96 19.59 -10.34
N GLY A 93 -3.87 20.41 -9.81
CA GLY A 93 -4.56 20.14 -8.56
C GLY A 93 -4.42 21.25 -7.52
N PHE A 94 -4.74 20.91 -6.28
CA PHE A 94 -4.63 21.75 -5.10
C PHE A 94 -3.47 21.27 -4.23
N GLY A 95 -2.73 22.22 -3.66
CA GLY A 95 -1.59 21.93 -2.80
C GLY A 95 -1.96 21.54 -1.38
N MET A 96 -3.17 21.88 -0.92
CA MET A 96 -3.72 21.35 0.32
C MET A 96 -5.23 21.18 0.22
N ILE A 97 -5.74 20.10 0.80
CA ILE A 97 -7.17 19.80 0.93
C ILE A 97 -7.47 19.48 2.39
N GLU A 98 -8.43 20.20 2.97
CA GLU A 98 -9.01 19.83 4.26
C GLU A 98 -10.29 19.03 4.02
N ARG A 99 -10.47 17.92 4.74
CA ARG A 99 -11.70 17.12 4.76
C ARG A 99 -12.22 17.03 6.19
N LEU A 100 -13.43 17.52 6.42
CA LEU A 100 -14.14 17.41 7.69
C LEU A 100 -15.27 16.38 7.54
N ASP A 101 -15.11 15.23 8.16
CA ASP A 101 -16.12 14.17 8.23
C ASP A 101 -16.88 14.27 9.55
N ALA A 102 -18.19 14.43 9.48
CA ALA A 102 -19.07 14.52 10.64
C ALA A 102 -20.25 13.55 10.48
N GLU A 103 -20.48 12.72 11.50
CA GLU A 103 -21.68 11.90 11.59
C GLU A 103 -22.76 12.66 12.37
N THR A 104 -23.99 12.60 11.89
CA THR A 104 -25.16 13.07 12.62
C THR A 104 -26.10 11.89 12.82
N LEU A 105 -26.14 11.38 14.05
CA LEU A 105 -27.15 10.45 14.52
C LEU A 105 -28.45 11.25 14.79
N SER A 106 -29.62 10.66 14.56
CA SER A 106 -30.89 11.38 14.41
C SER A 106 -31.23 12.38 15.55
N ARG A 107 -31.71 13.57 15.15
CA ARG A 107 -32.42 14.67 15.84
C ARG A 107 -31.94 15.24 17.18
N ASP A 108 -31.25 14.51 18.04
CA ASP A 108 -30.74 15.02 19.32
C ASP A 108 -29.31 14.52 19.50
N ALA A 109 -28.33 15.42 19.57
CA ALA A 109 -26.93 15.04 19.75
C ALA A 109 -26.77 14.22 21.05
N GLN A 110 -26.22 13.01 20.94
CA GLN A 110 -26.09 12.07 22.05
C GLN A 110 -24.64 12.03 22.58
N PRO A 111 -24.41 11.57 23.83
CA PRO A 111 -23.07 11.42 24.39
C PRO A 111 -22.14 10.44 23.64
N TYR A 112 -22.68 9.68 22.69
CA TYR A 112 -21.97 8.71 21.86
C TYR A 112 -21.84 9.15 20.39
N ASP A 113 -22.18 10.40 20.07
CA ASP A 113 -21.91 10.95 18.76
C ASP A 113 -20.40 11.09 18.57
N VAL A 114 -19.90 10.61 17.44
CA VAL A 114 -18.47 10.70 17.11
C VAL A 114 -18.17 12.16 16.74
N PRO A 115 -17.18 12.81 17.40
CA PRO A 115 -16.81 14.17 17.04
C PRO A 115 -16.30 14.22 15.60
N PRO A 116 -16.51 15.33 14.87
CA PRO A 116 -16.01 15.44 13.51
C PRO A 116 -14.51 15.19 13.41
N VAL A 117 -14.11 14.45 12.37
CA VAL A 117 -12.71 14.16 12.06
C VAL A 117 -12.25 15.11 10.96
N LEU A 118 -11.19 15.86 11.22
CA LEU A 118 -10.56 16.75 10.25
C LEU A 118 -9.25 16.11 9.76
N SER A 119 -9.17 15.79 8.48
CA SER A 119 -7.88 15.52 7.81
C SER A 119 -7.43 16.77 7.05
N LYS A 120 -6.15 17.10 7.18
CA LYS A 120 -5.47 18.08 6.31
C LYS A 120 -4.40 17.34 5.52
N THR A 121 -4.48 17.40 4.20
CA THR A 121 -3.53 16.71 3.32
C THR A 121 -2.87 17.70 2.37
N TRP A 122 -1.55 17.79 2.41
CA TRP A 122 -0.73 18.60 1.49
C TRP A 122 -0.21 17.72 0.36
N TYR A 123 -0.21 18.27 -0.85
CA TYR A 123 0.18 17.58 -2.08
C TYR A 123 1.25 18.37 -2.84
N HIS A 124 2.11 17.63 -3.56
CA HIS A 124 2.87 18.21 -4.65
C HIS A 124 1.89 18.67 -5.74
N THR A 125 1.90 19.97 -6.02
CA THR A 125 1.20 20.51 -7.20
C THR A 125 2.03 20.38 -8.47
N GLY A 126 3.28 19.92 -8.37
CA GLY A 126 4.25 19.89 -9.46
C GLY A 126 4.69 21.27 -9.95
N ALA A 127 4.35 22.34 -9.24
CA ALA A 127 4.83 23.68 -9.55
C ALA A 127 6.33 23.79 -9.27
N TRP A 128 7.04 24.36 -10.24
CA TRP A 128 8.44 24.75 -10.10
C TRP A 128 8.51 26.28 -10.25
N GLN A 129 8.49 26.98 -9.12
CA GLN A 129 8.48 28.44 -9.06
C GLN A 129 9.37 28.91 -7.91
N GLY A 130 10.44 29.63 -8.24
CA GLY A 130 11.36 30.20 -7.25
C GLY A 130 12.53 29.30 -6.87
N GLU A 131 13.31 29.73 -5.88
CA GLU A 131 14.50 29.01 -5.38
C GLU A 131 14.14 27.99 -4.27
N GLU A 132 13.01 28.17 -3.60
CA GLU A 132 12.56 27.31 -2.50
C GLU A 132 11.49 26.31 -2.97
N SER A 133 11.58 25.07 -2.49
CA SER A 133 10.65 24.01 -2.88
C SER A 133 9.26 24.17 -2.26
N LEU A 134 8.26 23.54 -2.90
CA LEU A 134 6.88 23.60 -2.43
C LEU A 134 6.68 23.04 -1.02
N SER A 135 7.35 21.93 -0.71
CA SER A 135 7.27 21.28 0.61
C SER A 135 7.70 22.22 1.74
N LYS A 136 8.78 22.98 1.52
CA LYS A 136 9.25 24.02 2.45
C LYS A 136 8.30 25.19 2.57
N GLN A 137 7.71 25.63 1.46
CA GLN A 137 6.74 26.73 1.47
C GLN A 137 5.47 26.39 2.27
N TYR A 138 5.11 25.10 2.38
CA TYR A 138 3.99 24.64 3.23
C TYR A 138 4.35 24.47 4.71
N GLU A 139 5.63 24.38 5.09
CA GLU A 139 6.05 24.15 6.49
C GLU A 139 5.40 25.11 7.51
N PRO A 140 5.22 26.42 7.24
CA PRO A 140 4.55 27.33 8.16
C PRO A 140 3.08 26.98 8.47
N GLU A 141 2.44 26.15 7.66
CA GLU A 141 1.05 25.71 7.83
C GLU A 141 0.93 24.40 8.61
N TYR A 142 2.03 23.67 8.77
CA TYR A 142 2.06 22.39 9.48
C TYR A 142 1.86 22.57 10.99
N PHE A 143 1.41 21.50 11.65
CA PHE A 143 1.28 21.44 13.09
C PHE A 143 2.60 21.79 13.81
N PRO A 144 2.66 22.88 14.60
CA PRO A 144 3.89 23.35 15.23
C PRO A 144 4.07 22.86 16.67
N GLY A 145 3.17 21.99 17.18
CA GLY A 145 3.10 21.67 18.60
C GLY A 145 4.17 20.69 19.11
N ASP A 146 4.98 20.12 18.23
CA ASP A 146 6.09 19.22 18.57
C ASP A 146 7.45 19.82 18.16
N PRO A 147 8.19 20.43 19.11
CA PRO A 147 9.48 21.06 18.82
C PRO A 147 10.61 20.06 18.56
N GLU A 148 10.40 18.77 18.85
CA GLU A 148 11.36 17.68 18.59
C GLU A 148 11.01 16.89 17.31
N ALA A 149 10.04 17.38 16.52
CA ALA A 149 9.72 16.80 15.23
C ALA A 149 10.90 16.91 14.25
N HIS A 150 11.05 15.92 13.39
CA HIS A 150 12.11 15.87 12.41
C HIS A 150 11.90 16.96 11.35
N GLN A 151 12.98 17.64 10.96
CA GLN A 151 12.97 18.44 9.75
C GLN A 151 13.04 17.49 8.54
N PHE A 152 11.85 17.08 8.08
CA PHE A 152 11.72 16.05 7.05
C PHE A 152 12.30 16.51 5.70
N PRO A 153 13.14 15.71 5.02
CA PRO A 153 13.80 16.10 3.79
C PRO A 153 12.84 16.15 2.59
N ASP A 154 13.20 16.96 1.61
CA ASP A 154 12.42 17.13 0.38
C ASP A 154 12.62 15.97 -0.62
N SER A 155 11.74 15.89 -1.62
CA SER A 155 11.87 14.96 -2.73
C SER A 155 13.16 15.18 -3.52
N VAL A 156 13.78 14.10 -3.98
CA VAL A 156 15.09 14.11 -4.65
C VAL A 156 14.92 13.89 -6.15
N PHE A 157 15.65 14.66 -6.97
CA PHE A 157 15.75 14.43 -8.40
C PHE A 157 17.10 13.78 -8.74
N ASP A 158 17.05 12.59 -9.32
CA ASP A 158 18.18 11.87 -9.92
C ASP A 158 18.22 12.17 -11.43
N ASP A 159 19.13 13.07 -11.79
CA ASP A 159 19.36 13.58 -13.14
C ASP A 159 20.21 12.64 -14.01
N ASN A 160 20.52 11.44 -13.51
CA ASN A 160 21.37 10.45 -14.17
C ASN A 160 22.77 11.00 -14.54
N GLY A 161 23.31 11.90 -13.71
CA GLY A 161 24.64 12.49 -13.86
C GLY A 161 24.74 13.57 -14.94
N GLN A 162 23.60 14.08 -15.42
CA GLN A 162 23.53 15.18 -16.39
C GLN A 162 23.09 16.45 -15.70
N GLU A 163 23.83 17.56 -15.86
CA GLU A 163 23.39 18.86 -15.34
C GLU A 163 22.05 19.26 -16.00
N PRO A 164 20.94 19.27 -15.25
CA PRO A 164 19.61 19.41 -15.84
C PRO A 164 19.30 20.88 -16.12
N ASP A 165 18.78 21.14 -17.32
CA ASP A 165 18.31 22.48 -17.69
C ASP A 165 16.97 22.83 -16.99
N SER A 166 16.54 24.08 -17.14
CA SER A 166 15.32 24.58 -16.50
C SER A 166 14.05 23.81 -16.91
N GLU A 167 13.97 23.34 -18.16
CA GLU A 167 12.82 22.54 -18.60
C GLU A 167 12.85 21.14 -17.99
N THR A 168 14.04 20.54 -17.86
CA THR A 168 14.22 19.23 -17.22
C THR A 168 13.79 19.28 -15.75
N TRP A 169 14.15 20.35 -15.02
CA TRP A 169 13.66 20.58 -13.66
C TRP A 169 12.15 20.76 -13.58
N ARG A 170 11.57 21.55 -14.49
CA ARG A 170 10.13 21.77 -14.56
C ARG A 170 9.37 20.46 -14.82
N GLU A 171 9.84 19.64 -15.75
CA GLU A 171 9.24 18.35 -16.09
C GLU A 171 9.40 17.33 -14.93
N ALA A 172 10.53 17.34 -14.22
CA ALA A 172 10.73 16.52 -13.02
C ALA A 172 9.72 16.89 -11.91
N HIS A 173 9.51 18.18 -11.65
CA HIS A 173 8.51 18.62 -10.67
C HIS A 173 7.09 18.28 -11.14
N ARG A 174 6.80 18.44 -12.44
CA ARG A 174 5.51 18.04 -13.03
C ARG A 174 5.22 16.55 -12.79
N ALA A 175 6.22 15.69 -12.74
CA ALA A 175 6.05 14.26 -12.47
C ALA A 175 5.55 13.97 -11.04
N LEU A 176 5.76 14.89 -10.09
CA LEU A 176 5.31 14.77 -8.70
C LEU A 176 3.86 15.21 -8.49
N LYS A 177 3.17 15.75 -9.51
CA LYS A 177 1.82 16.31 -9.36
C LYS A 177 0.85 15.28 -8.75
N GLY A 178 0.11 15.69 -7.71
CA GLY A 178 -0.87 14.88 -7.01
C GLY A 178 -0.31 13.92 -5.96
N MET A 179 1.02 13.86 -5.75
CA MET A 179 1.61 13.05 -4.70
C MET A 179 1.46 13.71 -3.33
N VAL A 180 1.27 12.92 -2.26
CA VAL A 180 1.05 13.41 -0.90
C VAL A 180 2.39 13.76 -0.26
N LEU A 181 2.51 14.97 0.29
CA LEU A 181 3.68 15.42 1.05
C LEU A 181 3.50 15.24 2.55
N ARG A 182 2.28 15.49 3.03
CA ARG A 182 1.94 15.42 4.45
C ARG A 182 0.46 15.18 4.65
N GLU A 183 0.11 14.42 5.68
CA GLU A 183 -1.25 14.30 6.19
C GLU A 183 -1.25 14.52 7.71
N GLU A 184 -2.23 15.26 8.21
CA GLU A 184 -2.48 15.47 9.62
C GLU A 184 -3.94 15.14 9.95
N LEU A 185 -4.17 14.30 10.96
CA LEU A 185 -5.49 13.84 11.36
C LEU A 185 -5.88 14.40 12.73
N TYR A 186 -7.05 15.03 12.84
CA TYR A 186 -7.53 15.69 14.07
C TYR A 186 -8.93 15.25 14.46
N GLY A 187 -9.24 15.25 15.76
CA GLY A 187 -10.60 15.22 16.29
C GLY A 187 -11.07 16.61 16.68
N LYS A 188 -12.23 17.03 16.17
CA LYS A 188 -12.87 18.32 16.48
C LYS A 188 -13.97 18.13 17.52
N ASP A 189 -13.54 17.93 18.77
CA ASP A 189 -14.40 17.59 19.91
C ASP A 189 -14.52 18.70 20.97
N ASP A 190 -14.11 19.92 20.64
CA ASP A 190 -14.10 21.08 21.53
C ASP A 190 -13.28 20.95 22.82
N SER A 191 -12.47 19.90 22.98
CA SER A 191 -11.57 19.76 24.12
C SER A 191 -10.29 20.61 23.95
N ASP A 192 -9.56 20.81 25.05
CA ASP A 192 -8.27 21.52 25.05
C ASP A 192 -7.23 20.86 24.13
N GLN A 193 -7.41 19.58 23.78
CA GLN A 193 -6.50 18.79 22.94
C GLN A 193 -6.91 18.78 21.46
N GLN A 194 -7.98 19.46 21.03
CA GLN A 194 -8.47 19.43 19.63
C GLN A 194 -7.50 20.04 18.61
N ALA A 195 -6.56 20.84 19.09
CA ALA A 195 -5.51 21.43 18.28
C ALA A 195 -4.33 20.47 18.03
N ASN A 196 -4.25 19.37 18.78
CA ASN A 196 -3.22 18.36 18.62
C ASN A 196 -3.74 17.22 17.73
N PRO A 197 -2.99 16.79 16.70
CA PRO A 197 -3.40 15.70 15.83
C PRO A 197 -3.34 14.36 16.57
N TYR A 198 -4.14 13.40 16.11
CA TYR A 198 -3.96 11.98 16.42
C TYR A 198 -2.69 11.45 15.76
N SER A 199 -2.52 11.73 14.47
CA SER A 199 -1.35 11.31 13.72
C SER A 199 -0.91 12.34 12.69
N VAL A 200 0.37 12.29 12.35
CA VAL A 200 1.00 13.04 11.29
C VAL A 200 1.83 12.09 10.45
N THR A 201 1.63 12.09 9.13
CA THR A 201 2.47 11.36 8.19
C THR A 201 3.12 12.32 7.22
N GLN A 202 4.40 12.13 6.92
CA GLN A 202 5.15 12.89 5.92
C GLN A 202 5.77 11.93 4.92
N SER A 203 5.83 12.32 3.65
CA SER A 203 6.39 11.49 2.58
C SER A 203 7.18 12.30 1.58
N ASN A 204 8.27 11.73 1.09
CA ASN A 204 9.03 12.27 -0.03
C ASN A 204 9.27 11.20 -1.09
N TYR A 205 9.70 11.65 -2.26
CA TYR A 205 9.82 10.81 -3.44
C TYR A 205 11.17 11.00 -4.12
N ARG A 206 11.55 10.01 -4.91
CA ARG A 206 12.65 10.11 -5.85
C ARG A 206 12.09 10.16 -7.26
N VAL A 207 12.52 11.18 -8.01
CA VAL A 207 12.25 11.33 -9.44
C VAL A 207 13.52 10.96 -10.19
N LYS A 208 13.47 9.96 -11.07
CA LYS A 208 14.59 9.53 -11.89
C LYS A 208 14.36 9.92 -13.35
N LEU A 209 15.34 10.57 -13.96
CA LEU A 209 15.35 10.81 -15.41
C LEU A 209 15.73 9.51 -16.14
N ILE A 210 14.76 8.85 -16.76
CA ILE A 210 14.95 7.63 -17.54
C ILE A 210 15.45 7.95 -18.94
N GLN A 211 14.85 8.95 -19.57
CA GLN A 211 15.23 9.39 -20.92
C GLN A 211 15.19 10.91 -21.00
N PRO A 212 16.29 11.59 -21.36
CA PRO A 212 16.25 13.02 -21.63
C PRO A 212 15.35 13.31 -22.83
N LYS A 213 14.77 14.51 -22.87
CA LYS A 213 13.86 14.95 -23.94
C LYS A 213 14.39 14.67 -25.35
N GLY A 214 15.65 15.05 -25.64
CA GLY A 214 16.23 14.92 -26.98
C GLY A 214 15.38 15.62 -28.04
N GLU A 215 15.01 14.92 -29.10
CA GLU A 215 14.10 15.42 -30.16
C GLU A 215 12.61 15.30 -29.79
N ASN A 216 12.27 14.65 -28.67
CA ASN A 216 10.89 14.48 -28.24
C ASN A 216 10.33 15.77 -27.62
N LYS A 217 9.01 15.78 -27.37
CA LYS A 217 8.37 16.89 -26.69
C LYS A 217 8.76 16.98 -25.21
N TYR A 218 8.91 15.83 -24.54
CA TYR A 218 9.21 15.70 -23.10
C TYR A 218 10.26 14.60 -22.86
N GLY A 219 10.92 14.67 -21.71
CA GLY A 219 11.67 13.55 -21.14
C GLY A 219 10.75 12.48 -20.54
N ILE A 220 11.34 11.32 -20.21
CA ILE A 220 10.68 10.24 -19.48
C ILE A 220 11.23 10.25 -18.06
N TYR A 221 10.31 10.37 -17.10
CA TYR A 221 10.59 10.42 -15.68
C TYR A 221 9.92 9.25 -14.99
N PHE A 222 10.62 8.62 -14.06
CA PHE A 222 10.09 7.57 -13.21
C PHE A 222 10.10 8.04 -11.76
N VAL A 223 8.94 8.00 -11.09
CA VAL A 223 8.81 8.47 -9.72
C VAL A 223 8.49 7.28 -8.82
N HIS A 224 9.21 7.17 -7.71
CA HIS A 224 8.95 6.17 -6.69
C HIS A 224 9.06 6.77 -5.28
N PRO A 225 8.40 6.16 -4.27
CA PRO A 225 8.58 6.57 -2.88
C PRO A 225 10.04 6.49 -2.45
N GLN A 226 10.44 7.35 -1.52
CA GLN A 226 11.79 7.32 -0.93
C GLN A 226 11.70 7.18 0.60
N GLU A 227 11.04 8.11 1.29
CA GLU A 227 10.88 8.10 2.75
C GLU A 227 9.42 8.35 3.16
N SER A 228 8.98 7.71 4.24
CA SER A 228 7.72 8.01 4.92
C SER A 228 7.90 7.98 6.43
N LEU A 229 7.60 9.09 7.11
CA LEU A 229 7.74 9.26 8.55
C LEU A 229 6.36 9.49 9.18
N THR A 230 5.98 8.66 10.14
CA THR A 230 4.70 8.70 10.85
C THR A 230 4.91 8.95 12.33
N TYR A 231 4.16 9.92 12.86
CA TYR A 231 4.01 10.21 14.28
C TYR A 231 2.60 9.82 14.71
N ASP A 232 2.48 8.86 15.63
CA ASP A 232 1.24 8.57 16.35
C ASP A 232 1.28 9.36 17.68
N TYR A 233 0.69 10.55 17.68
CA TYR A 233 0.66 11.44 18.84
C TYR A 233 -0.44 11.07 19.83
N GLU A 234 -1.57 10.53 19.36
CA GLU A 234 -2.79 10.36 20.16
C GLU A 234 -3.14 11.66 20.93
N ARG A 235 -2.94 12.81 20.26
CA ARG A 235 -3.15 14.18 20.77
C ARG A 235 -2.20 14.63 21.88
N ASN A 236 -1.15 13.85 22.16
CA ASN A 236 -0.06 14.22 23.05
C ASN A 236 1.23 14.53 22.27
N PRO A 237 1.51 15.80 21.92
CA PRO A 237 2.66 16.17 21.09
C PRO A 237 4.02 15.90 21.74
N ALA A 238 4.07 15.72 23.07
CA ALA A 238 5.32 15.53 23.80
C ALA A 238 5.87 14.10 23.73
N ASP A 239 5.05 13.09 23.40
CA ASP A 239 5.43 11.68 23.53
C ASP A 239 4.83 10.78 22.43
N PRO A 240 5.07 11.08 21.14
CA PRO A 240 4.58 10.25 20.04
C PRO A 240 5.30 8.90 19.96
N ARG A 241 4.63 7.92 19.39
CA ARG A 241 5.30 6.78 18.74
C ARG A 241 5.71 7.19 17.32
N ILE A 242 6.93 6.83 16.92
CA ILE A 242 7.50 7.28 15.65
C ILE A 242 7.93 6.07 14.83
N GLY A 243 7.40 5.95 13.62
CA GLY A 243 7.78 4.96 12.62
C GLY A 243 8.33 5.63 11.36
N HIS A 244 9.39 5.08 10.78
CA HIS A 244 10.02 5.62 9.58
C HIS A 244 10.31 4.49 8.59
N GLN A 245 9.83 4.65 7.36
CA GLN A 245 10.01 3.70 6.28
C GLN A 245 10.91 4.32 5.21
N PHE A 246 11.83 3.52 4.69
CA PHE A 246 12.74 3.87 3.62
C PHE A 246 12.62 2.87 2.47
N VAL A 247 12.46 3.36 1.25
CA VAL A 247 12.59 2.57 0.02
C VAL A 247 14.00 2.80 -0.52
N LEU A 248 14.88 1.83 -0.29
CA LEU A 248 16.33 1.98 -0.49
C LEU A 248 16.76 1.62 -1.91
N GLU A 249 16.10 0.62 -2.49
CA GLU A 249 16.40 0.12 -3.83
C GLU A 249 15.12 -0.24 -4.58
N VAL A 250 15.06 0.17 -5.86
CA VAL A 250 13.96 -0.09 -6.77
C VAL A 250 14.55 -0.46 -8.12
N ASP A 251 14.01 -1.51 -8.77
CA ASP A 251 14.44 -1.90 -10.11
C ASP A 251 13.92 -0.92 -11.19
N GLN A 252 14.30 -1.18 -12.45
CA GLN A 252 13.91 -0.33 -13.58
C GLN A 252 12.40 -0.33 -13.90
N TYR A 253 11.61 -1.20 -13.26
CA TYR A 253 10.17 -1.36 -13.48
C TYR A 253 9.34 -0.90 -12.28
N GLY A 254 9.98 -0.50 -11.19
CA GLY A 254 9.32 -0.03 -9.98
C GLY A 254 9.11 -1.08 -8.91
N ASN A 255 9.68 -2.27 -9.06
CA ASN A 255 9.66 -3.26 -7.98
C ASN A 255 10.66 -2.85 -6.90
N VAL A 256 10.21 -2.77 -5.65
CA VAL A 256 11.07 -2.45 -4.51
C VAL A 256 11.93 -3.66 -4.18
N LEU A 257 13.25 -3.53 -4.32
CA LEU A 257 14.21 -4.60 -4.03
C LEU A 257 14.73 -4.54 -2.59
N GLY A 258 14.72 -3.35 -1.99
CA GLY A 258 15.22 -3.14 -0.64
C GLY A 258 14.40 -2.09 0.09
N ALA A 259 13.86 -2.43 1.26
CA ALA A 259 13.13 -1.49 2.11
C ALA A 259 13.51 -1.66 3.58
N CYS A 260 13.53 -0.55 4.32
CA CYS A 260 13.84 -0.54 5.75
C CYS A 260 12.70 0.09 6.52
N ALA A 261 12.32 -0.53 7.63
CA ALA A 261 11.38 0.03 8.60
C ALA A 261 12.09 0.22 9.94
N VAL A 262 12.01 1.44 10.47
CA VAL A 262 12.57 1.85 11.75
C VAL A 262 11.43 2.22 12.68
N ALA A 263 11.37 1.58 13.84
CA ALA A 263 10.59 2.04 14.98
C ALA A 263 11.54 2.69 15.99
N TYR A 264 11.42 4.01 16.15
CA TYR A 264 12.26 4.74 17.09
C TYR A 264 11.85 4.47 18.54
N GLY A 265 12.83 4.52 19.43
CA GLY A 265 12.57 4.47 20.86
C GLY A 265 11.71 5.66 21.30
N ARG A 266 10.82 5.43 22.26
CA ARG A 266 10.04 6.44 22.95
C ARG A 266 10.96 7.51 23.54
N ARG A 267 10.49 8.76 23.57
CA ARG A 267 11.27 9.88 24.11
C ARG A 267 11.66 9.63 25.58
N PRO A 268 12.86 10.09 26.00
CA PRO A 268 13.31 9.95 27.38
C PRO A 268 12.31 10.57 28.37
N GLY A 269 12.06 9.88 29.48
CA GLY A 269 11.13 10.35 30.52
C GLY A 269 11.05 9.41 31.72
N GLU A 270 10.27 9.79 32.72
CA GLU A 270 9.94 8.93 33.86
C GLU A 270 8.97 7.81 33.42
N ASP A 271 8.93 6.69 34.15
CA ASP A 271 8.03 5.55 33.89
C ASP A 271 8.11 4.98 32.45
N ARG A 272 9.32 4.64 32.01
CA ARG A 272 9.59 3.99 30.72
C ARG A 272 10.06 2.55 30.92
N LEU A 273 9.54 1.64 30.12
CA LEU A 273 10.07 0.28 30.06
C LEU A 273 11.31 0.24 29.14
N PRO A 274 12.35 -0.54 29.45
CA PRO A 274 13.55 -0.63 28.60
C PRO A 274 13.24 -0.93 27.14
N GLU A 275 12.25 -1.77 26.87
CA GLU A 275 11.82 -2.16 25.53
C GLU A 275 11.23 -0.97 24.73
N GLN A 276 10.60 -0.01 25.42
CA GLN A 276 10.06 1.20 24.78
C GLN A 276 11.15 2.16 24.34
N LEU A 277 12.35 2.10 24.95
CA LEU A 277 13.49 2.94 24.59
C LEU A 277 14.34 2.31 23.48
N SER A 278 14.08 1.05 23.13
CA SER A 278 14.83 0.34 22.11
C SER A 278 14.48 0.83 20.72
N LEU A 279 15.49 1.19 19.96
CA LEU A 279 15.41 1.29 18.51
C LEU A 279 15.19 -0.12 17.93
N LYS A 280 14.26 -0.27 16.98
CA LYS A 280 14.02 -1.51 16.24
C LYS A 280 14.06 -1.23 14.76
N ILE A 281 14.79 -2.06 14.02
CA ILE A 281 15.02 -1.87 12.59
C ILE A 281 14.84 -3.22 11.91
N THR A 282 14.02 -3.24 10.86
CA THR A 282 13.87 -4.39 9.98
C THR A 282 14.18 -4.00 8.55
N TYR A 283 14.92 -4.85 7.84
CA TYR A 283 15.23 -4.67 6.43
C TYR A 283 14.63 -5.82 5.61
N SER A 284 13.89 -5.51 4.54
CA SER A 284 13.44 -6.48 3.56
C SER A 284 14.28 -6.40 2.29
N ALA A 285 14.67 -7.56 1.77
CA ALA A 285 15.34 -7.71 0.48
C ALA A 285 14.50 -8.62 -0.41
N ASP A 286 14.04 -8.07 -1.53
CA ASP A 286 13.10 -8.67 -2.46
C ASP A 286 13.76 -8.86 -3.83
N SER A 287 13.39 -9.93 -4.53
CA SER A 287 13.81 -10.19 -5.90
C SER A 287 12.62 -10.60 -6.76
N PHE A 288 12.62 -10.10 -8.00
CA PHE A 288 11.54 -10.32 -8.95
C PHE A 288 12.08 -10.83 -10.29
N ILE A 289 11.32 -11.70 -10.93
CA ILE A 289 11.52 -12.14 -12.30
C ILE A 289 10.84 -11.13 -13.22
N ASN A 290 11.62 -10.56 -14.14
CA ASN A 290 11.16 -9.61 -15.13
C ASN A 290 11.49 -10.13 -16.54
N GLN A 291 10.47 -10.57 -17.27
CA GLN A 291 10.56 -11.05 -18.64
C GLN A 291 10.09 -9.97 -19.61
N THR A 292 10.94 -9.65 -20.60
CA THR A 292 10.65 -8.63 -21.62
C THR A 292 11.02 -9.06 -23.04
N GLN A 293 11.63 -10.23 -23.21
CA GLN A 293 12.11 -10.72 -24.50
C GLN A 293 11.05 -11.59 -25.20
N ASP A 294 10.78 -12.78 -24.65
CA ASP A 294 9.87 -13.75 -25.27
C ASP A 294 8.40 -13.42 -24.99
N PHE A 295 8.12 -12.92 -23.79
CA PHE A 295 6.83 -12.39 -23.38
C PHE A 295 7.06 -11.24 -22.38
N TYR A 296 6.04 -10.43 -22.18
CA TYR A 296 6.11 -9.26 -21.31
C TYR A 296 5.40 -9.55 -19.98
N LEU A 297 6.17 -9.85 -18.94
CA LEU A 297 5.68 -10.14 -17.60
C LEU A 297 6.70 -9.63 -16.57
N LEU A 298 6.29 -8.69 -15.74
CA LEU A 298 7.14 -7.99 -14.79
C LEU A 298 6.67 -8.22 -13.35
N GLY A 299 7.58 -8.11 -12.39
CA GLY A 299 7.24 -8.15 -10.96
C GLY A 299 6.77 -9.51 -10.47
N VAL A 300 7.20 -10.60 -11.09
CA VAL A 300 6.88 -11.96 -10.63
C VAL A 300 7.76 -12.26 -9.41
N PRO A 301 7.22 -12.56 -8.22
CA PRO A 301 8.03 -12.79 -7.03
C PRO A 301 9.04 -13.93 -7.20
N GLN A 302 10.29 -13.74 -6.79
CA GLN A 302 11.31 -14.80 -6.82
C GLN A 302 11.71 -15.22 -5.42
N ASP A 303 12.14 -14.25 -4.61
CA ASP A 303 12.76 -14.43 -3.30
C ASP A 303 12.41 -13.22 -2.45
N ASN A 304 11.99 -13.44 -1.20
CA ASN A 304 11.81 -12.38 -0.20
C ASN A 304 12.59 -12.78 1.06
N ARG A 305 13.33 -11.84 1.62
CA ARG A 305 14.03 -12.00 2.90
C ARG A 305 13.73 -10.83 3.79
N SER A 306 13.63 -11.07 5.10
CA SER A 306 13.61 -10.02 6.10
C SER A 306 14.65 -10.26 7.18
N TYR A 307 15.25 -9.18 7.68
CA TYR A 307 16.32 -9.19 8.67
C TYR A 307 15.97 -8.24 9.81
N GLU A 308 16.31 -8.59 11.05
CA GLU A 308 16.44 -7.61 12.14
C GLU A 308 17.82 -6.97 12.02
N ILE A 309 17.93 -5.64 12.17
CA ILE A 309 19.22 -4.94 12.11
C ILE A 309 19.59 -4.45 13.51
N LYS A 310 20.64 -5.04 14.11
CA LYS A 310 21.11 -4.71 15.47
C LYS A 310 22.34 -3.80 15.48
N ASN A 311 23.13 -3.83 14.41
CA ASN A 311 24.37 -3.07 14.28
C ASN A 311 24.22 -1.67 13.67
N LEU A 312 22.99 -1.19 13.48
CA LEU A 312 22.71 0.18 13.05
C LEU A 312 22.22 1.00 14.23
N SER A 313 22.94 2.08 14.53
CA SER A 313 22.60 3.01 15.62
C SER A 313 22.59 4.45 15.11
N LEU A 314 21.79 5.29 15.75
CA LEU A 314 21.71 6.71 15.42
C LEU A 314 23.09 7.38 15.62
N PRO A 315 23.56 8.18 14.65
CA PRO A 315 24.77 8.97 14.81
C PRO A 315 24.68 9.89 16.04
N SER A 316 25.82 10.18 16.67
CA SER A 316 25.85 10.98 17.90
C SER A 316 25.22 12.36 17.68
N GLY A 317 24.21 12.69 18.49
CA GLY A 317 23.48 13.97 18.41
C GLY A 317 22.32 14.00 17.42
N GLN A 318 22.08 12.93 16.65
CA GLN A 318 20.91 12.79 15.79
C GLN A 318 19.77 12.04 16.50
N GLN A 319 18.54 12.47 16.23
CA GLN A 319 17.32 11.81 16.73
C GLN A 319 16.66 10.92 15.66
N TYR A 320 16.98 11.14 14.39
CA TYR A 320 16.41 10.47 13.24
C TYR A 320 17.52 10.06 12.28
N PHE A 321 17.24 9.05 11.45
CA PHE A 321 18.18 8.58 10.44
C PHE A 321 18.04 9.41 9.16
N ALA A 322 19.15 9.69 8.50
CA ALA A 322 19.14 10.18 7.13
C ALA A 322 19.07 9.01 6.14
N PHE A 323 18.39 9.21 5.01
CA PHE A 323 18.27 8.20 3.94
C PHE A 323 19.61 7.59 3.53
N ALA A 324 20.64 8.42 3.31
CA ALA A 324 21.95 7.97 2.84
C ALA A 324 22.63 7.05 3.85
N ASP A 325 22.58 7.38 5.15
CA ASP A 325 23.20 6.56 6.21
C ASP A 325 22.55 5.17 6.30
N VAL A 326 21.22 5.10 6.16
CA VAL A 326 20.48 3.83 6.16
C VAL A 326 20.79 3.03 4.90
N LYS A 327 20.79 3.68 3.74
CA LYS A 327 21.08 3.02 2.46
C LYS A 327 22.49 2.42 2.43
N ASP A 328 23.48 3.21 2.81
CA ASP A 328 24.89 2.80 2.77
C ASP A 328 25.17 1.67 3.78
N HIS A 329 24.53 1.71 4.97
CA HIS A 329 24.70 0.66 5.98
C HIS A 329 24.01 -0.66 5.62
N LEU A 330 22.88 -0.60 4.92
CA LEU A 330 22.08 -1.77 4.57
C LEU A 330 22.41 -2.37 3.20
N GLU A 331 23.41 -1.82 2.50
CA GLU A 331 23.90 -2.39 1.25
C GLU A 331 24.53 -3.77 1.51
N GLY A 332 24.01 -4.80 0.82
CA GLY A 332 24.57 -6.14 0.87
C GLY A 332 24.41 -6.88 2.21
N VAL A 333 23.38 -6.57 3.00
CA VAL A 333 23.06 -7.29 4.24
C VAL A 333 22.90 -8.79 3.99
N THR A 334 23.53 -9.59 4.85
CA THR A 334 23.42 -11.06 4.89
C THR A 334 23.13 -11.52 6.31
N ASP A 335 22.68 -12.78 6.47
CA ASP A 335 22.40 -13.34 7.79
C ASP A 335 23.66 -13.38 8.68
N SER A 336 23.52 -12.86 9.90
CA SER A 336 24.58 -12.86 10.92
C SER A 336 23.99 -12.64 12.32
N ALA A 337 24.79 -12.78 13.37
CA ALA A 337 24.34 -12.48 14.75
C ALA A 337 23.85 -11.03 14.95
N GLU A 338 24.43 -10.09 14.19
CA GLU A 338 24.09 -8.67 14.20
C GLU A 338 22.95 -8.31 13.24
N THR A 339 22.70 -9.17 12.26
CA THR A 339 21.65 -9.00 11.24
C THR A 339 20.89 -10.31 11.02
N PRO A 340 20.24 -10.86 12.06
CA PRO A 340 19.64 -12.18 11.96
C PRO A 340 18.47 -12.16 10.98
N LEU A 341 18.42 -13.19 10.13
CA LEU A 341 17.30 -13.46 9.25
C LEU A 341 16.04 -13.77 10.08
N LEU A 342 14.93 -13.12 9.73
CA LEU A 342 13.62 -13.27 10.36
C LEU A 342 12.67 -14.11 9.51
N ASP A 343 12.70 -13.92 8.19
CA ASP A 343 11.89 -14.66 7.23
C ASP A 343 12.67 -14.81 5.93
N TRP A 344 12.49 -15.94 5.24
CA TRP A 344 12.99 -16.12 3.89
C TRP A 344 12.08 -17.07 3.11
N GLN A 345 11.50 -16.54 2.04
CA GLN A 345 10.62 -17.26 1.13
C GLN A 345 11.18 -17.32 -0.29
N ARG A 346 10.93 -18.42 -0.98
CA ARG A 346 11.28 -18.63 -2.40
C ARG A 346 10.11 -19.14 -3.18
N HIS A 347 9.94 -18.65 -4.40
CA HIS A 347 8.83 -19.05 -5.27
C HIS A 347 9.35 -19.76 -6.51
N TYR A 348 8.77 -20.93 -6.78
CA TYR A 348 9.04 -21.70 -7.99
C TYR A 348 7.78 -21.76 -8.84
N TYR A 349 7.97 -21.78 -10.15
CA TYR A 349 6.88 -21.72 -11.12
C TYR A 349 6.83 -23.00 -11.96
N TRP A 350 5.63 -23.43 -12.30
CA TRP A 350 5.38 -24.63 -13.10
C TRP A 350 6.03 -24.54 -14.48
N ASN A 351 6.54 -25.67 -14.96
CA ASN A 351 7.12 -25.78 -16.29
C ASN A 351 6.19 -26.60 -17.19
N PRO A 352 5.37 -25.95 -18.05
CA PRO A 352 4.43 -26.66 -18.91
C PRO A 352 5.08 -27.37 -20.12
N GLU A 353 6.34 -27.07 -20.44
CA GLU A 353 6.99 -27.52 -21.69
C GLU A 353 8.26 -28.36 -21.46
N GLY A 354 8.76 -28.43 -20.23
CA GLY A 354 9.99 -29.13 -19.87
C GLY A 354 9.81 -30.58 -19.44
N SER A 355 10.94 -31.29 -19.28
CA SER A 355 10.98 -32.61 -18.65
C SER A 355 10.91 -32.57 -17.13
N GLU A 356 11.24 -31.42 -16.54
CA GLU A 356 11.10 -31.13 -15.11
C GLU A 356 9.74 -30.47 -14.84
N GLU A 357 9.14 -30.72 -13.68
CA GLU A 357 7.79 -30.23 -13.33
C GLU A 357 7.75 -28.71 -13.06
N TYR A 358 8.89 -28.10 -12.74
CA TYR A 358 9.00 -26.68 -12.41
C TYR A 358 10.29 -26.06 -12.98
N GLN A 359 10.27 -24.74 -13.11
CA GLN A 359 11.39 -23.95 -13.61
C GLN A 359 12.45 -23.75 -12.53
N GLU A 360 13.71 -23.57 -12.94
CA GLU A 360 14.78 -23.16 -12.02
C GLU A 360 14.42 -21.83 -11.33
N LEU A 361 14.92 -21.61 -10.11
CA LEU A 361 14.67 -20.37 -9.38
C LEU A 361 15.07 -19.15 -10.21
N GLY A 362 14.17 -18.17 -10.34
CA GLY A 362 14.38 -16.99 -11.18
C GLY A 362 13.90 -17.14 -12.63
N GLN A 363 13.34 -18.29 -13.00
CA GLN A 363 12.70 -18.51 -14.30
C GLN A 363 11.19 -18.69 -14.15
N VAL A 364 10.45 -18.25 -15.17
CA VAL A 364 8.99 -18.33 -15.22
C VAL A 364 8.54 -18.55 -16.66
N SER A 365 7.44 -19.29 -16.85
CA SER A 365 6.75 -19.42 -18.14
C SER A 365 5.77 -18.26 -18.34
N ALA A 366 5.26 -18.07 -19.57
CA ALA A 366 4.31 -16.99 -19.86
C ALA A 366 3.02 -17.05 -19.03
N GLN A 367 2.64 -18.25 -18.55
CA GLN A 367 1.45 -18.49 -17.73
C GLN A 367 1.66 -18.13 -16.26
N ALA A 368 2.92 -18.03 -15.79
CA ALA A 368 3.29 -17.67 -14.42
C ALA A 368 2.59 -18.49 -13.32
N LEU A 369 2.39 -19.77 -13.60
CA LEU A 369 1.67 -20.69 -12.71
C LEU A 369 2.55 -21.04 -11.50
N PRO A 370 2.16 -20.73 -10.26
CA PRO A 370 2.94 -21.08 -9.08
C PRO A 370 3.04 -22.61 -8.91
N TYR A 371 4.25 -23.13 -8.75
CA TYR A 371 4.43 -24.56 -8.45
C TYR A 371 4.43 -24.79 -6.93
N ARG A 372 5.32 -24.11 -6.21
CA ARG A 372 5.43 -24.18 -4.75
C ARG A 372 6.08 -22.92 -4.21
N SER A 373 5.87 -22.67 -2.93
CA SER A 373 6.60 -21.66 -2.16
C SER A 373 7.32 -22.36 -1.01
N GLU A 374 8.63 -22.15 -0.92
CA GLU A 374 9.46 -22.69 0.15
C GLU A 374 9.69 -21.61 1.21
N ILE A 375 9.67 -21.98 2.49
CA ILE A 375 9.91 -21.07 3.62
C ILE A 375 11.06 -21.63 4.46
N ALA A 376 12.05 -20.79 4.78
CA ALA A 376 13.09 -21.12 5.75
C ALA A 376 12.51 -21.02 7.16
N GLU A 377 12.50 -22.12 7.90
CA GLU A 377 11.85 -22.16 9.23
C GLU A 377 12.86 -21.95 10.36
N PHE A 378 14.04 -22.58 10.25
CA PHE A 378 15.10 -22.46 11.25
C PHE A 378 16.46 -22.89 10.70
N SER A 379 17.52 -22.28 11.24
CA SER A 379 18.89 -22.78 11.05
C SER A 379 19.12 -24.09 11.83
N PRO A 380 20.08 -24.93 11.42
CA PRO A 380 20.48 -26.11 12.19
C PRO A 380 20.81 -25.77 13.65
N GLU A 381 21.50 -24.67 13.90
CA GLU A 381 21.91 -24.23 15.24
C GLU A 381 20.71 -23.92 16.14
N GLN A 382 19.69 -23.21 15.62
CA GLN A 382 18.49 -22.86 16.36
C GLN A 382 17.69 -24.09 16.78
N VAL A 383 17.49 -25.04 15.86
CA VAL A 383 16.70 -26.25 16.16
C VAL A 383 17.48 -27.23 17.05
N GLU A 384 18.79 -27.36 16.86
CA GLU A 384 19.65 -28.16 17.74
C GLU A 384 19.61 -27.64 19.18
N ALA A 385 19.69 -26.32 19.37
CA ALA A 385 19.58 -25.69 20.68
C ALA A 385 18.18 -25.89 21.31
N ALA A 386 17.11 -25.78 20.52
CA ALA A 386 15.74 -25.99 20.99
C ALA A 386 15.47 -27.44 21.46
N PHE A 387 16.17 -28.42 20.89
CA PHE A 387 16.06 -29.84 21.21
C PHE A 387 17.21 -30.38 22.08
N GLU A 388 18.03 -29.49 22.66
CA GLU A 388 19.17 -29.88 23.48
C GLU A 388 18.72 -30.80 24.64
N GLY A 389 19.35 -31.97 24.75
CA GLY A 389 19.04 -32.98 25.76
C GLY A 389 17.80 -33.85 25.47
N ALA A 390 16.98 -33.49 24.48
CA ALA A 390 15.83 -34.31 24.05
C ALA A 390 16.22 -35.28 22.93
N LEU A 391 16.95 -34.81 21.92
CA LEU A 391 17.41 -35.61 20.78
C LEU A 391 18.90 -35.38 20.51
N THR A 392 19.57 -36.40 19.99
CA THR A 392 20.91 -36.24 19.39
C THR A 392 20.75 -35.65 18.00
N LYS A 393 21.75 -34.88 17.52
CA LYS A 393 21.76 -34.29 16.17
C LYS A 393 21.30 -35.26 15.08
N ASP A 394 21.92 -36.44 14.98
CA ASP A 394 21.55 -37.45 13.98
C ASP A 394 20.06 -37.86 14.00
N LYS A 395 19.44 -37.91 15.20
CA LYS A 395 18.02 -38.26 15.35
C LYS A 395 17.11 -37.07 15.06
N LEU A 396 17.59 -35.86 15.32
CA LEU A 396 16.88 -34.63 14.98
C LEU A 396 16.86 -34.45 13.46
N ASP A 397 18.00 -34.60 12.79
CA ASP A 397 18.10 -34.55 11.33
C ASP A 397 17.21 -35.65 10.69
N GLU A 398 17.23 -36.88 11.22
CA GLU A 398 16.33 -37.96 10.77
C GLU A 398 14.85 -37.60 10.96
N LEU A 399 14.49 -36.97 12.08
CA LEU A 399 13.12 -36.53 12.36
C LEU A 399 12.70 -35.45 11.35
N LEU A 400 13.53 -34.45 11.12
CA LEU A 400 13.24 -33.32 10.25
C LEU A 400 13.10 -33.77 8.79
N GLU A 401 14.05 -34.56 8.27
CA GLU A 401 14.04 -35.04 6.88
C GLU A 401 12.93 -36.07 6.65
N ASN A 402 12.88 -37.12 7.48
CA ASN A 402 12.06 -38.30 7.17
C ASN A 402 10.64 -38.26 7.74
N LYS A 403 10.39 -37.44 8.77
CA LYS A 403 9.08 -37.33 9.43
C LYS A 403 8.48 -35.94 9.35
N GLY A 404 9.31 -34.90 9.27
CA GLY A 404 8.89 -33.51 9.10
C GLY A 404 8.83 -33.05 7.64
N SER A 405 9.41 -33.81 6.71
CA SER A 405 9.56 -33.43 5.29
C SER A 405 10.29 -32.10 5.07
N TYR A 406 11.14 -31.69 6.01
CA TYR A 406 12.00 -30.51 5.83
C TYR A 406 13.19 -30.85 4.93
N VAL A 407 13.68 -29.85 4.21
CA VAL A 407 14.85 -29.99 3.31
C VAL A 407 15.95 -29.06 3.79
N LEU A 408 17.15 -29.59 4.06
CA LEU A 408 18.30 -28.77 4.41
C LEU A 408 18.93 -28.14 3.16
N ALA A 409 18.85 -26.82 3.04
CA ALA A 409 19.47 -26.06 1.94
C ALA A 409 19.91 -24.68 2.42
N ASN A 410 21.03 -24.17 1.90
CA ASN A 410 21.57 -22.85 2.25
C ASN A 410 21.72 -22.62 3.77
N ASN A 411 22.02 -23.68 4.53
CA ASN A 411 22.11 -23.67 5.99
C ASN A 411 20.80 -23.36 6.74
N TYR A 412 19.65 -23.68 6.14
CA TYR A 412 18.34 -23.66 6.81
C TYR A 412 17.56 -24.94 6.50
N TRP A 413 16.70 -25.30 7.44
CA TRP A 413 15.64 -26.28 7.22
C TRP A 413 14.46 -25.58 6.57
N TRP A 414 14.16 -26.00 5.34
CA TRP A 414 13.09 -25.46 4.51
C TRP A 414 11.84 -26.30 4.66
N ASN A 415 10.72 -25.63 4.88
CA ASN A 415 9.41 -26.19 4.59
C ASN A 415 9.17 -26.02 3.07
N PRO A 416 9.11 -27.12 2.29
CA PRO A 416 9.00 -27.03 0.84
C PRO A 416 7.60 -26.58 0.36
N GLY A 417 6.62 -26.55 1.27
CA GLY A 417 5.23 -26.22 0.94
C GLY A 417 4.54 -27.28 0.07
N SER A 418 3.26 -27.05 -0.23
CA SER A 418 2.52 -27.91 -1.15
C SER A 418 2.88 -27.59 -2.61
N THR A 419 2.92 -28.62 -3.45
CA THR A 419 3.10 -28.48 -4.89
C THR A 419 1.75 -28.39 -5.60
N GLN A 420 1.68 -27.62 -6.68
CA GLN A 420 0.52 -27.49 -7.55
C GLN A 420 0.82 -28.12 -8.91
N ALA A 421 -0.10 -28.95 -9.39
CA ALA A 421 -0.11 -29.46 -10.75
C ALA A 421 -1.25 -28.81 -11.53
N TYR A 422 -1.07 -28.66 -12.84
CA TYR A 422 -2.00 -27.96 -13.71
C TYR A 422 -2.38 -28.82 -14.90
N ASN A 423 -3.62 -28.65 -15.38
CA ASN A 423 -4.05 -29.26 -16.63
C ASN A 423 -3.30 -28.66 -17.83
N ALA A 424 -3.44 -29.31 -18.99
CA ALA A 424 -2.84 -28.82 -20.22
C ALA A 424 -3.52 -27.55 -20.77
N ALA A 425 -2.92 -26.98 -21.81
CA ALA A 425 -3.35 -25.72 -22.42
C ALA A 425 -4.80 -25.74 -22.93
N ASP A 426 -5.26 -26.88 -23.43
CA ASP A 426 -6.65 -27.09 -23.90
C ASP A 426 -7.67 -27.11 -22.76
N GLN A 427 -7.21 -27.20 -21.51
CA GLN A 427 -7.99 -27.06 -20.29
C GLN A 427 -7.57 -25.83 -19.48
N PHE A 428 -7.02 -24.82 -20.17
CA PHE A 428 -6.72 -23.49 -19.63
C PHE A 428 -5.77 -23.48 -18.43
N TYR A 429 -4.92 -24.51 -18.29
CA TYR A 429 -4.01 -24.64 -17.15
C TYR A 429 -4.72 -24.55 -15.79
N LEU A 430 -5.95 -25.06 -15.70
CA LEU A 430 -6.66 -25.08 -14.43
C LEU A 430 -5.95 -26.01 -13.42
N PRO A 431 -5.95 -25.68 -12.11
CA PRO A 431 -5.37 -26.52 -11.08
C PRO A 431 -5.89 -27.96 -11.14
N GLN A 432 -4.99 -28.91 -11.36
CA GLN A 432 -5.31 -30.33 -11.45
C GLN A 432 -5.22 -31.00 -10.08
N ALA A 433 -4.18 -30.67 -9.32
CA ALA A 433 -3.96 -31.26 -8.01
C ALA A 433 -3.09 -30.36 -7.14
N THR A 434 -3.28 -30.48 -5.83
CA THR A 434 -2.37 -29.94 -4.81
C THR A 434 -1.85 -31.09 -3.98
N THR A 435 -0.54 -31.22 -3.85
CA THR A 435 0.11 -32.30 -3.09
C THR A 435 0.92 -31.71 -1.95
N ASP A 436 0.65 -32.14 -0.72
CA ASP A 436 1.41 -31.70 0.44
C ASP A 436 2.82 -32.33 0.49
N PRO A 437 3.74 -31.84 1.35
CA PRO A 437 5.08 -32.41 1.51
C PRO A 437 5.14 -33.89 1.93
N PHE A 438 4.00 -34.49 2.31
CA PHE A 438 3.89 -35.90 2.71
C PHE A 438 3.33 -36.78 1.59
N GLY A 439 3.02 -36.19 0.42
CA GLY A 439 2.47 -36.89 -0.74
C GLY A 439 0.95 -37.03 -0.73
N ASN A 440 0.25 -36.38 0.20
CA ASN A 440 -1.21 -36.38 0.22
C ASN A 440 -1.72 -35.41 -0.85
N ALA A 441 -2.35 -35.96 -1.89
CA ALA A 441 -2.85 -35.18 -3.01
C ALA A 441 -4.36 -34.95 -2.91
N THR A 442 -4.79 -33.71 -3.13
CA THR A 442 -6.18 -33.35 -3.45
C THR A 442 -6.27 -33.08 -4.95
N ARG A 443 -7.23 -33.70 -5.63
CA ARG A 443 -7.40 -33.62 -7.09
C ARG A 443 -8.69 -32.90 -7.44
N TYR A 444 -8.65 -32.14 -8.52
CA TYR A 444 -9.76 -31.34 -9.03
C TYR A 444 -10.10 -31.79 -10.44
N GLU A 445 -11.39 -32.01 -10.71
CA GLU A 445 -11.91 -32.22 -12.06
C GLU A 445 -12.95 -31.15 -12.39
N TYR A 446 -12.97 -30.71 -13.64
CA TYR A 446 -13.81 -29.63 -14.13
C TYR A 446 -14.92 -30.15 -15.03
N ASP A 447 -15.95 -29.33 -15.23
CA ASP A 447 -17.00 -29.61 -16.20
C ASP A 447 -16.47 -29.64 -17.64
N GLY A 448 -17.29 -30.09 -18.59
CA GLY A 448 -16.88 -30.23 -20.00
C GLY A 448 -16.49 -28.93 -20.70
N TYR A 449 -16.74 -27.78 -20.07
CA TYR A 449 -16.36 -26.46 -20.58
C TYR A 449 -15.14 -25.85 -19.86
N ASN A 450 -14.57 -26.54 -18.86
CA ASN A 450 -13.49 -26.03 -18.02
C ASN A 450 -13.84 -24.68 -17.35
N LEU A 451 -15.08 -24.55 -16.85
CA LEU A 451 -15.58 -23.35 -16.17
C LEU A 451 -15.66 -23.54 -14.66
N LEU A 452 -16.06 -24.73 -14.20
CA LEU A 452 -16.35 -24.99 -12.79
C LEU A 452 -15.76 -26.33 -12.35
N ALA A 453 -15.16 -26.36 -11.16
CA ALA A 453 -14.74 -27.59 -10.52
C ALA A 453 -15.99 -28.41 -10.13
N VAL A 454 -16.14 -29.60 -10.70
CA VAL A 454 -17.29 -30.48 -10.48
C VAL A 454 -16.98 -31.67 -9.59
N LYS A 455 -15.69 -31.93 -9.34
CA LYS A 455 -15.27 -33.00 -8.46
C LYS A 455 -14.01 -32.62 -7.73
N VAL A 456 -14.01 -32.91 -6.43
CA VAL A 456 -12.83 -32.84 -5.58
C VAL A 456 -12.64 -34.21 -4.95
N THR A 457 -11.44 -34.77 -5.09
CA THR A 457 -11.04 -36.03 -4.46
C THR A 457 -9.88 -35.76 -3.51
N ASP A 458 -10.07 -36.02 -2.23
CA ASP A 458 -9.00 -35.86 -1.24
C ASP A 458 -8.02 -37.05 -1.23
N ALA A 459 -6.98 -36.96 -0.41
CA ALA A 459 -5.94 -37.99 -0.31
C ALA A 459 -6.45 -39.34 0.23
N LEU A 460 -7.60 -39.37 0.90
CA LEU A 460 -8.25 -40.59 1.38
C LEU A 460 -9.26 -41.16 0.35
N ASN A 461 -9.33 -40.58 -0.84
CA ASN A 461 -10.29 -40.87 -1.90
C ASN A 461 -11.74 -40.54 -1.54
N ASN A 462 -11.98 -39.63 -0.60
CA ASN A 462 -13.31 -39.09 -0.41
C ASN A 462 -13.65 -38.14 -1.55
N GLU A 463 -14.87 -38.21 -2.06
CA GLU A 463 -15.31 -37.43 -3.21
C GLU A 463 -16.43 -36.47 -2.84
N THR A 464 -16.26 -35.20 -3.21
CA THR A 464 -17.35 -34.22 -3.29
C THR A 464 -17.66 -33.97 -4.76
N LEU A 465 -18.94 -34.01 -5.14
CA LEU A 465 -19.39 -33.90 -6.53
C LEU A 465 -20.44 -32.81 -6.71
N VAL A 466 -20.28 -31.97 -7.72
CA VAL A 466 -21.36 -31.15 -8.28
C VAL A 466 -22.09 -31.99 -9.32
N GLN A 467 -23.37 -32.25 -9.08
CA GLN A 467 -24.19 -33.10 -9.94
C GLN A 467 -25.05 -32.31 -10.93
N ALA A 468 -25.32 -31.05 -10.62
CA ALA A 468 -26.05 -30.13 -11.50
C ALA A 468 -25.56 -28.70 -11.27
N ILE A 469 -25.49 -27.92 -12.35
CA ILE A 469 -24.99 -26.55 -12.38
C ILE A 469 -26.07 -25.68 -13.04
N ASP A 470 -26.28 -24.49 -12.49
CA ASP A 470 -26.94 -23.40 -13.20
C ASP A 470 -25.89 -22.60 -13.96
N TYR A 471 -25.82 -22.80 -15.27
CA TYR A 471 -24.86 -22.09 -16.12
C TYR A 471 -25.22 -20.62 -16.38
N GLN A 472 -26.41 -20.15 -15.97
CA GLN A 472 -26.73 -18.72 -16.04
C GLN A 472 -26.02 -17.94 -14.93
N THR A 473 -25.88 -18.56 -13.75
CA THR A 473 -25.25 -17.97 -12.56
C THR A 473 -23.85 -18.53 -12.30
N LEU A 474 -23.45 -19.59 -13.02
CA LEU A 474 -22.22 -20.37 -12.82
C LEU A 474 -22.12 -20.94 -11.40
N GLN A 475 -23.23 -21.44 -10.85
CA GLN A 475 -23.31 -21.95 -9.48
C GLN A 475 -23.82 -23.41 -9.40
N PRO A 476 -23.37 -24.20 -8.40
CA PRO A 476 -23.91 -25.54 -8.17
C PRO A 476 -25.40 -25.52 -7.75
N LEU A 477 -26.25 -26.25 -8.47
CA LEU A 477 -27.65 -26.50 -8.10
C LEU A 477 -27.79 -27.72 -7.17
N LYS A 478 -26.92 -28.70 -7.35
CA LYS A 478 -26.96 -29.98 -6.64
C LYS A 478 -25.55 -30.46 -6.36
N MET A 479 -25.27 -30.77 -5.11
CA MET A 479 -23.99 -31.33 -4.67
C MET A 479 -24.18 -32.61 -3.86
N ARG A 480 -23.22 -33.52 -3.98
CA ARG A 480 -23.08 -34.71 -3.15
C ARG A 480 -21.82 -34.59 -2.31
N ASP A 481 -21.95 -34.70 -0.99
CA ASP A 481 -20.81 -34.67 -0.07
C ASP A 481 -20.10 -36.04 0.04
N ILE A 482 -19.04 -36.07 0.86
CA ILE A 482 -18.23 -37.26 1.14
C ILE A 482 -19.01 -38.41 1.80
N ASN A 483 -20.14 -38.12 2.45
CA ASN A 483 -21.02 -39.10 3.11
C ASN A 483 -22.20 -39.50 2.20
N HIS A 484 -22.18 -39.07 0.94
CA HIS A 484 -23.26 -39.24 -0.04
C HIS A 484 -24.57 -38.53 0.29
N ASN A 485 -24.56 -37.53 1.18
CA ASN A 485 -25.71 -36.66 1.35
C ASN A 485 -25.84 -35.71 0.16
N ILE A 486 -27.08 -35.36 -0.17
CA ILE A 486 -27.41 -34.46 -1.28
C ILE A 486 -27.87 -33.12 -0.72
N SER A 487 -27.22 -32.05 -1.18
CA SER A 487 -27.63 -30.66 -0.93
C SER A 487 -28.09 -30.05 -2.25
N GLU A 488 -29.28 -29.44 -2.25
CA GLU A 488 -29.91 -28.85 -3.44
C GLU A 488 -30.39 -27.42 -3.15
N VAL A 489 -30.23 -26.56 -4.14
CA VAL A 489 -30.72 -25.17 -4.14
C VAL A 489 -31.42 -24.86 -5.46
N ARG A 490 -32.21 -23.79 -5.50
CA ARG A 490 -32.76 -23.22 -6.73
C ARG A 490 -32.49 -21.73 -6.71
N PHE A 491 -32.04 -21.18 -7.83
CA PHE A 491 -31.79 -19.76 -7.94
C PHE A 491 -32.96 -19.05 -8.61
N ASP A 492 -33.23 -17.82 -8.19
CA ASP A 492 -34.01 -16.87 -8.98
C ASP A 492 -33.18 -16.32 -10.17
N PRO A 493 -33.77 -15.55 -11.11
CA PRO A 493 -33.04 -15.00 -12.25
C PRO A 493 -31.89 -14.02 -11.91
N LEU A 494 -31.76 -13.62 -10.65
CA LEU A 494 -30.67 -12.77 -10.16
C LEU A 494 -29.56 -13.59 -9.46
N GLY A 495 -29.73 -14.91 -9.32
CA GLY A 495 -28.78 -15.80 -8.68
C GLY A 495 -28.94 -15.95 -7.17
N MET A 496 -30.11 -15.63 -6.63
CA MET A 496 -30.41 -15.76 -5.19
C MET A 496 -31.14 -17.08 -4.89
N VAL A 497 -30.78 -17.78 -3.81
CA VAL A 497 -31.35 -19.08 -3.36
C VAL A 497 -32.77 -18.95 -2.81
#